data_AF-A0A7Y4ZHG4-F1
#
_entry.id   AF-A0A7Y4ZHG4-F1
#
_cell.length_a   1.000
_cell.length_b   1.000
_cell.length_c   1.000
_cell.angle_alpha   90.00
_cell.angle_beta   90.00
_cell.angle_gamma   90.00
#
_symmetry.space_group_name_H-M   'P 1'
#
loop_
_entity.id
_entity.type
_entity.pdbx_description
1 polymer ?
#
loop_
_entity_poly.entity_id
_entity_poly.type
_entity_poly.pdbx_seq_one_letter_code
_entity_poly.pdbx_strand_id
1 'polypeptide(L)'
;LGTNPANRDSDGDGLPDGTEVGTGATAIDTDGDGTIDALDTDDDNDGILTKDEVADAKAQGTSDEDRDGKLNWLDTDADGDGALDGAEGRGDRDGDGKPNYLDIDDGGLVTAPGALEGGGFNCSYGGSSSGGAGSLALVLALLALRRRGARAKYK
;
A
#
# COMPACT_ATOMS: atom_id res chain seq x y z
N LEU A 1 24.15 12.46 23.16
CA LEU A 1 23.05 12.54 22.19
C LEU A 1 23.27 13.73 21.27
N GLY A 2 23.50 14.94 21.77
CA GLY A 2 23.84 16.08 20.90
C GLY A 2 22.62 16.89 20.45
N THR A 3 21.42 16.39 20.76
CA THR A 3 20.16 17.14 20.74
C THR A 3 20.25 18.42 21.58
N ASN A 4 19.49 19.43 21.20
CA ASN A 4 19.51 20.73 21.86
C ASN A 4 18.45 20.79 22.96
N PRO A 5 18.79 20.91 24.26
CA PRO A 5 17.79 20.91 25.33
C PRO A 5 16.79 22.09 25.32
N ALA A 6 17.10 23.16 24.58
CA ALA A 6 16.23 24.31 24.40
C ALA A 6 15.37 24.21 23.13
N ASN A 7 15.70 23.27 22.24
CA ASN A 7 14.84 22.83 21.15
C ASN A 7 14.15 21.52 21.56
N ARG A 8 13.03 21.16 20.95
CA ARG A 8 12.36 19.88 21.23
C ARG A 8 12.36 18.95 20.04
N ASP A 9 12.89 19.40 18.92
CA ASP A 9 12.83 18.84 17.57
C ASP A 9 14.08 19.40 16.87
N SER A 10 15.20 18.68 17.01
CA SER A 10 16.55 19.22 16.82
C SER A 10 16.96 19.32 15.35
N ASP A 11 16.56 18.36 14.52
CA ASP A 11 16.66 18.34 13.05
C ASP A 11 15.55 19.18 12.36
N GLY A 12 14.42 19.40 13.05
CA GLY A 12 13.32 20.22 12.54
C GLY A 12 12.39 19.47 11.58
N ASP A 13 12.30 18.15 11.70
CA ASP A 13 11.48 17.33 10.82
C ASP A 13 10.00 17.20 11.27
N GLY A 14 9.71 17.64 12.48
CA GLY A 14 8.36 17.63 13.06
C GLY A 14 8.09 16.45 14.01
N LEU A 15 9.05 15.56 14.20
CA LEU A 15 9.12 14.63 15.32
C LEU A 15 9.87 15.31 16.49
N PRO A 16 9.42 15.09 17.74
CA PRO A 16 10.12 15.65 18.87
C PRO A 16 11.24 14.70 19.32
N ASP A 17 12.42 15.25 19.66
CA ASP A 17 13.62 14.52 20.11
C ASP A 17 13.31 13.38 21.08
N GLY A 18 12.32 13.57 21.98
CA GLY A 18 11.94 12.58 22.98
C GLY A 18 11.27 11.31 22.43
N THR A 19 10.69 11.38 21.23
CA THR A 19 10.17 10.24 20.48
C THR A 19 11.32 9.48 19.82
N GLU A 20 12.22 10.21 19.18
CA GLU A 20 13.29 9.68 18.33
C GLU A 20 14.50 9.16 19.14
N VAL A 21 14.80 9.74 20.31
CA VAL A 21 15.83 9.16 21.19
C VAL A 21 15.35 7.92 21.95
N GLY A 22 14.04 7.62 21.90
CA GLY A 22 13.41 6.55 22.66
C GLY A 22 13.51 6.70 24.19
N THR A 23 13.23 5.60 24.90
CA THR A 23 13.28 5.56 26.39
C THR A 23 14.54 4.90 26.95
N GLY A 24 15.49 4.56 26.07
CA GLY A 24 16.66 3.76 26.36
C GLY A 24 17.92 4.55 26.73
N ALA A 25 19.00 3.81 27.01
CA ALA A 25 20.33 4.38 27.22
C ALA A 25 21.09 4.61 25.90
N THR A 26 20.59 4.03 24.80
CA THR A 26 21.13 4.16 23.45
C THR A 26 20.15 4.98 22.63
N ALA A 27 20.65 5.92 21.85
CA ALA A 27 19.85 6.65 20.87
C ALA A 27 19.38 5.70 19.76
N ILE A 28 18.28 6.03 19.10
CA ILE A 28 17.87 5.37 17.87
C ILE A 28 18.70 5.99 16.72
N ASP A 29 19.08 5.14 15.77
CA ASP A 29 19.93 5.41 14.60
C ASP A 29 19.47 4.37 13.57
N THR A 30 18.45 4.74 12.79
CA THR A 30 17.65 3.82 11.98
C THR A 30 18.40 3.35 10.74
N ASP A 31 19.11 4.23 10.04
CA ASP A 31 19.93 3.90 8.88
C ASP A 31 21.35 3.38 9.24
N GLY A 32 21.80 3.61 10.48
CA GLY A 32 23.11 3.17 10.97
C GLY A 32 24.29 4.00 10.47
N ASP A 33 24.07 5.24 10.02
CA ASP A 33 25.14 6.12 9.53
C ASP A 33 25.97 6.77 10.66
N GLY A 34 25.47 6.69 11.89
CA GLY A 34 26.10 7.21 13.11
C GLY A 34 25.59 8.60 13.54
N THR A 35 24.68 9.19 12.79
CA THR A 35 23.75 10.23 13.21
C THR A 35 22.57 9.55 13.92
N ILE A 36 21.98 10.20 14.90
CA ILE A 36 20.82 9.62 15.61
C ILE A 36 19.58 10.22 14.97
N ASP A 37 18.46 9.49 14.92
CA ASP A 37 17.20 9.94 14.29
C ASP A 37 16.86 11.39 14.71
N ALA A 38 16.94 11.70 16.01
CA ALA A 38 16.73 13.05 16.57
C ALA A 38 17.73 14.16 16.14
N LEU A 39 18.63 13.88 15.21
CA LEU A 39 19.59 14.80 14.58
C LEU A 39 19.70 14.55 13.07
N ASP A 40 19.00 13.56 12.53
CA ASP A 40 18.93 13.22 11.12
C ASP A 40 17.67 13.86 10.52
N THR A 41 17.71 14.17 9.23
CA THR A 41 16.55 14.72 8.51
C THR A 41 15.91 13.70 7.56
N ASP A 42 16.50 12.50 7.49
CA ASP A 42 16.20 11.39 6.58
C ASP A 42 16.56 10.09 7.32
N ASP A 43 15.72 9.70 8.27
CA ASP A 43 16.04 8.72 9.34
C ASP A 43 16.41 7.33 8.81
N ASP A 44 15.87 6.93 7.65
CA ASP A 44 16.16 5.65 7.00
C ASP A 44 17.00 5.79 5.72
N ASN A 45 17.33 7.03 5.33
CA ASN A 45 18.26 7.40 4.27
C ASN A 45 17.87 6.84 2.90
N ASP A 46 16.57 6.78 2.65
CA ASP A 46 16.01 6.39 1.36
C ASP A 46 16.03 7.58 0.35
N GLY A 47 16.18 8.82 0.84
CA GLY A 47 16.22 10.04 0.06
C GLY A 47 14.91 10.85 0.09
N ILE A 48 13.91 10.42 0.83
CA ILE A 48 12.68 11.13 1.17
C ILE A 48 12.84 11.65 2.61
N LEU A 49 12.73 12.96 2.80
CA LEU A 49 12.98 13.54 4.13
C LEU A 49 11.90 13.12 5.13
N THR A 50 12.28 12.77 6.37
CA THR A 50 11.39 12.39 7.48
C THR A 50 10.22 13.37 7.62
N LYS A 51 10.48 14.67 7.47
CA LYS A 51 9.45 15.74 7.55
C LYS A 51 8.34 15.62 6.50
N ASP A 52 8.71 15.15 5.32
CA ASP A 52 7.82 15.01 4.17
C ASP A 52 6.97 13.76 4.37
N GLU A 53 7.56 12.70 4.86
CA GLU A 53 6.88 11.44 5.16
C GLU A 53 5.93 11.55 6.34
N VAL A 54 6.33 12.23 7.42
CA VAL A 54 5.44 12.55 8.54
C VAL A 54 4.24 13.38 8.08
N ALA A 55 4.45 14.31 7.14
CA ALA A 55 3.38 15.09 6.56
C ALA A 55 2.44 14.25 5.68
N ASP A 56 3.00 13.36 4.87
CA ASP A 56 2.26 12.48 3.96
C ASP A 56 1.48 11.42 4.76
N ALA A 57 2.08 10.81 5.79
CA ALA A 57 1.41 9.93 6.75
C ALA A 57 0.19 10.60 7.41
N LYS A 58 0.32 11.87 7.78
CA LYS A 58 -0.81 12.64 8.32
C LYS A 58 -1.89 12.92 7.27
N ALA A 59 -1.50 13.12 6.01
CA ALA A 59 -2.45 13.34 4.92
C ALA A 59 -3.22 12.06 4.56
N GLN A 60 -2.53 10.91 4.54
CA GLN A 60 -3.13 9.59 4.27
C GLN A 60 -3.89 9.04 5.48
N GLY A 61 -3.57 9.50 6.69
CA GLY A 61 -4.22 9.07 7.92
C GLY A 61 -3.70 7.72 8.45
N THR A 62 -2.54 7.27 7.97
CA THR A 62 -1.80 6.12 8.46
C THR A 62 -0.31 6.46 8.51
N SER A 63 0.41 5.89 9.47
CA SER A 63 1.87 6.06 9.64
C SER A 63 2.64 4.77 9.41
N ASP A 64 1.93 3.71 9.03
CA ASP A 64 2.40 2.33 8.82
C ASP A 64 1.46 1.77 7.74
N GLU A 65 1.86 1.92 6.48
CA GLU A 65 1.02 1.61 5.32
C GLU A 65 0.88 0.10 5.11
N ASP A 66 2.00 -0.63 5.17
CA ASP A 66 2.05 -2.08 4.95
C ASP A 66 1.72 -2.93 6.20
N ARG A 67 1.75 -2.30 7.39
CA ARG A 67 1.46 -2.91 8.71
C ARG A 67 2.49 -3.94 9.15
N ASP A 68 3.76 -3.75 8.80
CA ASP A 68 4.86 -4.58 9.28
C ASP A 68 5.34 -4.17 10.69
N GLY A 69 4.94 -2.99 11.15
CA GLY A 69 5.25 -2.43 12.47
C GLY A 69 6.39 -1.42 12.48
N LYS A 70 6.99 -1.10 11.34
CA LYS A 70 7.81 0.08 11.12
C LYS A 70 6.90 1.25 10.76
N LEU A 71 7.38 2.46 11.05
CA LEU A 71 6.68 3.66 10.62
C LEU A 71 7.23 4.01 9.24
N ASN A 72 6.41 4.61 8.38
CA ASN A 72 6.81 4.90 7.00
C ASN A 72 8.16 5.65 6.94
N TRP A 73 8.35 6.64 7.82
CA TRP A 73 9.60 7.41 7.91
C TRP A 73 10.79 6.71 8.60
N LEU A 74 10.67 5.40 8.86
CA LEU A 74 11.70 4.51 9.40
C LEU A 74 11.75 3.22 8.56
N ASP A 75 11.18 3.26 7.34
CA ASP A 75 11.00 2.11 6.49
C ASP A 75 11.23 2.40 5.02
N THR A 76 12.20 1.70 4.44
CA THR A 76 12.68 1.95 3.08
C THR A 76 11.80 1.33 1.97
N ASP A 77 10.68 0.69 2.33
CA ASP A 77 9.70 -0.02 1.48
C ASP A 77 8.31 0.10 2.15
N ALA A 78 7.84 1.33 2.37
CA ALA A 78 6.77 1.64 3.31
C ALA A 78 5.40 1.03 2.94
N ASP A 79 5.15 0.77 1.65
CA ASP A 79 3.91 0.12 1.18
C ASP A 79 4.05 -1.41 0.97
N GLY A 80 5.27 -1.95 1.12
CA GLY A 80 5.58 -3.37 1.07
C GLY A 80 5.38 -4.00 -0.31
N ASP A 81 5.46 -3.22 -1.39
CA ASP A 81 5.37 -3.73 -2.76
C ASP A 81 6.69 -4.36 -3.26
N GLY A 82 7.81 -4.07 -2.57
CA GLY A 82 9.15 -4.59 -2.84
C GLY A 82 10.02 -3.71 -3.73
N ALA A 83 9.54 -2.53 -4.13
CA ALA A 83 10.36 -1.40 -4.55
C ALA A 83 11.00 -0.73 -3.33
N LEU A 84 11.85 0.27 -3.55
CA LEU A 84 12.39 1.07 -2.45
C LEU A 84 11.80 2.47 -2.59
N ASP A 85 11.40 3.06 -1.48
CA ASP A 85 10.72 4.34 -1.41
C ASP A 85 11.47 5.44 -2.18
N GLY A 86 12.78 5.55 -1.95
CA GLY A 86 13.66 6.46 -2.69
C GLY A 86 13.69 6.28 -4.22
N ALA A 87 13.40 5.07 -4.73
CA ALA A 87 13.32 4.80 -6.16
C ALA A 87 11.96 5.20 -6.76
N GLU A 88 10.91 5.10 -5.97
CA GLU A 88 9.54 5.44 -6.36
C GLU A 88 9.26 6.94 -6.24
N GLY A 89 9.74 7.50 -5.14
CA GLY A 89 9.67 8.89 -4.74
C GLY A 89 8.26 9.38 -4.46
N ARG A 90 8.16 10.67 -4.16
CA ARG A 90 6.90 11.36 -3.82
C ARG A 90 6.00 11.70 -5.02
N GLY A 91 6.18 11.00 -6.14
CA GLY A 91 5.31 11.16 -7.31
C GLY A 91 3.90 10.63 -7.02
N ASP A 92 2.97 10.88 -7.93
CA ASP A 92 1.62 10.31 -7.89
C ASP A 92 1.34 9.82 -9.32
N ARG A 93 1.72 8.57 -9.59
CA ARG A 93 1.76 8.04 -10.97
C ARG A 93 0.36 7.82 -11.52
N ASP A 94 -0.56 7.34 -10.69
CA ASP A 94 -1.90 6.96 -11.11
C ASP A 94 -2.94 8.08 -10.91
N GLY A 95 -2.59 9.12 -10.14
CA GLY A 95 -3.36 10.34 -9.94
C GLY A 95 -4.43 10.25 -8.87
N ASP A 96 -4.30 9.31 -7.92
CA ASP A 96 -5.27 9.10 -6.85
C ASP A 96 -5.03 9.99 -5.61
N GLY A 97 -3.87 10.68 -5.57
CA GLY A 97 -3.47 11.59 -4.51
C GLY A 97 -2.59 10.95 -3.42
N LYS A 98 -2.17 9.71 -3.59
CA LYS A 98 -1.21 9.01 -2.75
C LYS A 98 0.20 9.09 -3.37
N PRO A 99 1.23 9.39 -2.59
CA PRO A 99 2.60 9.29 -3.08
C PRO A 99 2.94 7.85 -3.46
N ASN A 100 3.71 7.65 -4.53
CA ASN A 100 4.06 6.31 -5.04
C ASN A 100 4.65 5.40 -3.95
N TYR A 101 5.59 5.91 -3.14
CA TYR A 101 6.22 5.14 -2.04
C TYR A 101 5.25 4.72 -0.91
N LEU A 102 4.01 5.21 -0.94
CA LEU A 102 2.94 4.80 -0.03
C LEU A 102 1.81 4.08 -0.78
N ASP A 103 1.99 3.75 -2.05
CA ASP A 103 0.92 3.31 -2.95
C ASP A 103 1.24 2.02 -3.70
N ILE A 104 0.84 0.91 -3.08
CA ILE A 104 0.94 -0.44 -3.63
C ILE A 104 0.25 -0.62 -5.00
N ASP A 105 -0.66 0.29 -5.38
CA ASP A 105 -1.40 0.25 -6.63
C ASP A 105 -0.86 1.25 -7.71
N ASP A 106 0.29 1.93 -7.47
CA ASP A 106 0.86 3.00 -8.33
C ASP A 106 1.33 2.54 -9.73
N GLY A 107 1.14 1.26 -10.06
CA GLY A 107 1.62 0.62 -11.28
C GLY A 107 3.09 0.19 -11.22
N GLY A 108 3.69 0.25 -10.03
CA GLY A 108 4.92 -0.34 -9.57
C GLY A 108 4.84 -1.86 -9.61
N LEU A 109 5.99 -2.49 -9.66
CA LEU A 109 6.12 -3.83 -10.17
C LEU A 109 5.79 -4.85 -9.08
N VAL A 110 4.58 -5.42 -9.11
CA VAL A 110 4.25 -6.71 -8.46
C VAL A 110 5.06 -7.89 -9.03
N THR A 111 6.39 -7.86 -8.99
CA THR A 111 7.21 -9.02 -9.35
C THR A 111 8.44 -9.20 -8.46
N ALA A 112 8.24 -9.40 -7.16
CA ALA A 112 9.20 -10.19 -6.39
C ALA A 112 8.87 -11.70 -6.54
N PRO A 113 9.71 -12.54 -7.16
CA PRO A 113 9.61 -13.99 -7.08
C PRO A 113 9.98 -14.44 -5.65
N GLY A 114 9.03 -14.28 -4.73
CA GLY A 114 9.23 -14.48 -3.30
C GLY A 114 7.99 -14.24 -2.45
N ALA A 115 6.99 -13.51 -2.96
CA ALA A 115 5.64 -13.51 -2.41
C ALA A 115 5.02 -14.90 -2.63
N LEU A 116 5.22 -15.78 -1.65
CA LEU A 116 4.63 -17.11 -1.60
C LEU A 116 3.10 -16.95 -1.60
N GLU A 117 2.49 -17.11 -2.77
CA GLU A 117 1.42 -18.07 -3.05
C GLU A 117 0.77 -18.66 -1.78
N GLY A 118 -0.05 -17.87 -1.08
CA GLY A 118 -0.54 -18.29 0.24
C GLY A 118 -1.73 -17.54 0.80
N GLY A 119 -2.28 -16.54 0.10
CA GLY A 119 -3.48 -15.84 0.52
C GLY A 119 -4.42 -15.74 -0.67
N GLY A 120 -5.45 -16.58 -0.70
CA GLY A 120 -6.55 -16.41 -1.63
C GLY A 120 -7.22 -15.06 -1.36
N PHE A 121 -6.76 -14.00 -2.02
CA PHE A 121 -7.53 -12.78 -2.19
C PHE A 121 -8.66 -13.11 -3.13
N ASN A 122 -9.72 -13.65 -2.55
CA ASN A 122 -11.07 -13.45 -3.05
C ASN A 122 -11.33 -11.95 -2.99
N CYS A 123 -10.93 -11.24 -4.06
CA CYS A 123 -11.44 -9.91 -4.35
C CYS A 123 -12.93 -10.04 -4.66
N SER A 124 -13.72 -10.14 -3.59
CA SER A 124 -15.15 -9.88 -3.61
C SER A 124 -15.34 -8.37 -3.76
N TYR A 125 -15.16 -7.86 -4.98
CA TYR A 125 -15.67 -6.55 -5.39
C TYR A 125 -17.21 -6.63 -5.41
N GLY A 126 -17.82 -6.37 -4.27
CA GLY A 126 -19.26 -6.39 -4.07
C GLY A 126 -19.91 -5.02 -4.27
N GLY A 127 -20.22 -4.68 -5.53
CA GLY A 127 -21.25 -3.70 -5.94
C GLY A 127 -20.75 -2.26 -6.18
N SER A 128 -21.20 -1.51 -7.20
CA SER A 128 -22.37 -1.63 -8.08
C SER A 128 -22.25 -0.74 -9.34
N SER A 129 -23.09 -1.09 -10.34
CA SER A 129 -23.49 -0.36 -11.56
C SER A 129 -22.62 -0.64 -12.81
N SER A 130 -23.11 -1.12 -13.95
CA SER A 130 -24.46 -1.10 -14.52
C SER A 130 -24.58 -2.12 -15.68
N GLY A 131 -25.75 -2.77 -15.84
CA GLY A 131 -26.15 -3.34 -17.14
C GLY A 131 -26.73 -4.77 -17.16
N GLY A 132 -28.07 -4.88 -17.12
CA GLY A 132 -28.80 -5.72 -18.07
C GLY A 132 -29.24 -7.13 -17.66
N ALA A 133 -30.55 -7.26 -17.39
CA ALA A 133 -31.42 -8.47 -17.46
C ALA A 133 -31.06 -9.64 -16.51
N GLY A 134 -31.76 -9.90 -15.41
CA GLY A 134 -33.21 -9.90 -15.24
C GLY A 134 -33.86 -11.06 -15.99
N SER A 135 -34.07 -12.21 -15.31
CA SER A 135 -35.33 -12.99 -15.33
C SER A 135 -35.15 -14.39 -14.71
N LEU A 136 -35.50 -14.50 -13.43
CA LEU A 136 -35.99 -15.73 -12.82
C LEU A 136 -37.43 -15.92 -13.32
N ALA A 137 -37.73 -16.96 -14.10
CA ALA A 137 -39.11 -17.24 -14.51
C ALA A 137 -39.41 -18.75 -14.45
N LEU A 138 -40.00 -19.14 -13.32
CA LEU A 138 -40.82 -20.33 -13.16
C LEU A 138 -42.17 -20.08 -13.86
N VAL A 139 -42.49 -20.73 -14.98
CA VAL A 139 -43.88 -20.88 -15.45
C VAL A 139 -44.12 -22.24 -16.12
N LEU A 140 -45.23 -22.84 -15.70
CA LEU A 140 -45.83 -24.12 -16.07
C LEU A 140 -46.28 -24.25 -17.54
N ALA A 141 -46.16 -25.50 -18.03
CA ALA A 141 -47.12 -26.29 -18.82
C ALA A 141 -47.92 -25.66 -19.98
N LEU A 142 -47.87 -26.30 -21.16
CA LEU A 142 -48.96 -27.05 -21.81
C LEU A 142 -48.77 -27.16 -23.33
N LEU A 143 -48.97 -28.39 -23.81
CA LEU A 143 -49.56 -28.77 -25.09
C LEU A 143 -49.04 -28.18 -26.43
N ALA A 144 -48.46 -29.12 -27.18
CA ALA A 144 -49.06 -29.70 -28.39
C ALA A 144 -48.60 -29.21 -29.78
N LEU A 145 -48.59 -30.25 -30.64
CA LEU A 145 -48.63 -30.30 -32.09
C LEU A 145 -47.27 -30.25 -32.82
N ARG A 146 -46.67 -31.41 -33.16
CA ARG A 146 -47.03 -32.34 -34.27
C ARG A 146 -46.53 -31.80 -35.62
N ARG A 147 -45.47 -32.43 -36.16
CA ARG A 147 -45.47 -33.26 -37.40
C ARG A 147 -44.09 -33.28 -38.09
N ARG A 148 -43.66 -34.53 -38.42
CA ARG A 148 -43.02 -35.02 -39.67
C ARG A 148 -41.71 -34.32 -40.09
N GLY A 149 -40.57 -34.97 -40.29
CA GLY A 149 -40.27 -36.33 -40.74
C GLY A 149 -39.37 -36.25 -41.99
N ALA A 150 -38.24 -36.96 -42.02
CA ALA A 150 -37.47 -37.41 -43.20
C ALA A 150 -36.12 -37.96 -42.69
N ARG A 151 -35.85 -39.27 -42.76
CA ARG A 151 -35.35 -40.09 -43.89
C ARG A 151 -33.83 -39.98 -44.15
N ALA A 152 -33.18 -41.14 -43.94
CA ALA A 152 -32.02 -41.69 -44.65
C ALA A 152 -30.66 -40.98 -44.42
N LYS A 153 -29.50 -41.66 -44.31
CA LYS A 153 -28.92 -42.68 -45.18
C LYS A 153 -27.67 -43.31 -44.54
N TYR A 154 -27.46 -44.61 -44.82
CA TYR A 154 -26.19 -45.37 -44.96
C TYR A 154 -25.25 -45.45 -43.73
N LYS A 155 -24.81 -46.63 -43.29
CA LYS A 155 -24.01 -47.62 -44.02
C LYS A 155 -24.11 -48.99 -43.35
#